data_AF-A0A954UK56-F1
#
_entry.id   AF-A0A954UK56-F1
#
_cell.length_a   1.000
_cell.length_b   1.000
_cell.length_c   1.000
_cell.angle_alpha   90.00
_cell.angle_beta   90.00
_cell.angle_gamma   90.00
#
_symmetry.space_group_name_H-M   'P 1'
#
loop_
_entity.id
_entity.type
_entity.pdbx_description
1 polymer ?
#
loop_
_entity_poly.entity_id
_entity_poly.type
_entity_poly.pdbx_seq_one_letter_code
_entity_poly.pdbx_strand_id
1 'polypeptide(L)'
;MARDRLAVLLPGDLARRIGFAAPRTSGRNIHRQVAESLNTTGMYSVVRHPLYLGNFLIALGIVAQPGDLITTGLFIAIFTLYYERIMITEEAFLATEHGEVFQSWSKQTPAFVPRWSQYRQPGRPLNWARIVRHEGAAVAVICFSFGLLELGEHAENVATLEPWWPPLVITGIGLFALGRVTRRWIKEPIYVVEPDSTSDSPPPSKSTD
;
A
#
# COMPACT_ATOMS: atom_id res chain seq x y z
N MET A 1 16.19 12.48 -29.27
CA MET A 1 16.50 11.97 -27.91
C MET A 1 15.26 12.17 -27.06
N ALA A 2 14.45 11.12 -26.94
CA ALA A 2 13.11 11.15 -26.38
C ALA A 2 13.16 11.29 -24.85
N ARG A 3 12.63 12.40 -24.34
CA ARG A 3 12.45 12.71 -22.93
C ARG A 3 11.06 12.25 -22.49
N ASP A 4 10.85 10.95 -22.41
CA ASP A 4 9.63 10.39 -21.81
C ASP A 4 9.92 10.07 -20.34
N ARG A 5 10.01 11.12 -19.52
CA ARG A 5 10.00 11.05 -18.05
C ARG A 5 8.56 10.77 -17.59
N LEU A 6 8.06 9.56 -17.81
CA LEU A 6 6.85 9.04 -17.17
C LEU A 6 7.21 8.45 -15.80
N ALA A 7 7.58 9.32 -14.86
CA ALA A 7 8.00 8.93 -13.53
C ALA A 7 7.30 9.75 -12.44
N VAL A 8 5.99 9.99 -12.51
CA VAL A 8 5.25 10.55 -11.37
C VAL A 8 3.80 10.07 -11.36
N LEU A 9 3.57 8.84 -10.93
CA LEU A 9 2.30 8.36 -10.39
C LEU A 9 2.71 7.09 -9.62
N LEU A 10 2.83 7.03 -8.28
CA LEU A 10 1.69 6.84 -7.38
C LEU A 10 2.10 6.77 -5.87
N PRO A 11 2.56 7.87 -5.22
CA PRO A 11 2.51 7.96 -3.75
C PRO A 11 1.08 8.15 -3.23
N GLY A 12 0.23 8.86 -4.00
CA GLY A 12 -1.12 9.24 -3.59
C GLY A 12 -2.11 8.08 -3.48
N ASP A 13 -1.90 6.98 -4.20
CA ASP A 13 -2.80 5.81 -4.14
C ASP A 13 -2.59 4.96 -2.91
N LEU A 14 -1.35 4.88 -2.42
CA LEU A 14 -1.01 4.16 -1.20
C LEU A 14 -1.64 4.83 0.03
N ALA A 15 -1.59 6.16 0.07
CA ALA A 15 -2.29 6.99 1.05
C ALA A 15 -3.80 6.72 1.10
N ARG A 16 -4.47 6.54 -0.05
CA ARG A 16 -5.91 6.23 -0.09
C ARG A 16 -6.26 4.87 0.53
N ARG A 17 -5.38 3.87 0.54
CA ARG A 17 -5.69 2.56 1.20
C ARG A 17 -5.78 2.69 2.71
N ILE A 18 -4.81 3.38 3.31
CA ILE A 18 -4.68 3.44 4.76
C ILE A 18 -5.69 4.40 5.38
N GLY A 19 -6.00 5.50 4.67
CA GLY A 19 -6.95 6.51 5.13
C GLY A 19 -8.37 6.00 5.30
N PHE A 20 -8.77 5.00 4.51
CA PHE A 20 -10.15 4.51 4.44
C PHE A 20 -10.37 3.09 4.97
N ALA A 21 -9.30 2.35 5.27
CA ALA A 21 -9.43 0.99 5.79
C ALA A 21 -10.10 0.96 7.18
N ALA A 22 -11.06 0.05 7.35
CA ALA A 22 -11.67 -0.23 8.65
C ALA A 22 -10.62 -0.81 9.63
N PRO A 23 -10.74 -0.56 10.95
CA PRO A 23 -9.98 -1.27 11.96
C PRO A 23 -10.12 -2.79 11.77
N ARG A 24 -9.06 -3.55 12.02
CA ARG A 24 -9.06 -5.03 12.05
C ARG A 24 -9.37 -5.73 10.71
N THR A 25 -9.12 -5.02 9.60
CA THR A 25 -8.94 -5.64 8.27
C THR A 25 -7.63 -6.43 8.24
N SER A 26 -7.48 -7.33 7.26
CA SER A 26 -6.25 -8.10 7.00
C SER A 26 -5.09 -7.21 6.52
N GLY A 27 -4.67 -6.28 7.38
CA GLY A 27 -3.56 -5.37 7.15
C GLY A 27 -2.24 -5.95 7.64
N ARG A 28 -1.31 -5.07 7.99
CA ARG A 28 0.07 -5.37 8.41
C ARG A 28 0.15 -6.00 9.82
N ASN A 29 -0.55 -7.10 10.05
CA ASN A 29 -0.55 -7.83 11.30
C ASN A 29 0.61 -8.83 11.32
N ILE A 30 1.55 -8.65 12.25
CA ILE A 30 2.81 -9.41 12.35
C ILE A 30 2.73 -10.66 13.25
N HIS A 31 1.70 -10.76 14.10
CA HIS A 31 1.58 -11.87 15.05
C HIS A 31 0.40 -12.81 14.74
N ARG A 32 -0.71 -12.28 14.23
CA ARG A 32 -1.89 -13.06 13.82
C ARG A 32 -2.61 -12.30 12.72
N GLN A 33 -2.97 -12.96 11.62
CA GLN A 33 -3.84 -12.34 10.63
C GLN A 33 -5.24 -12.18 11.22
N VAL A 34 -5.72 -10.94 11.28
CA VAL A 34 -7.08 -10.57 11.72
C VAL A 34 -7.80 -10.07 10.48
N ALA A 35 -8.92 -10.70 10.13
CA ALA A 35 -9.74 -10.36 8.97
C ALA A 35 -11.22 -10.34 9.41
N GLU A 36 -11.58 -9.42 10.29
CA GLU A 36 -12.97 -9.33 10.77
C GLU A 36 -13.91 -8.71 9.73
N SER A 37 -13.35 -7.98 8.78
CA SER A 37 -14.11 -7.42 7.66
C SER A 37 -13.27 -7.38 6.38
N LEU A 38 -13.90 -7.72 5.26
CA LEU A 38 -13.29 -7.61 3.94
C LEU A 38 -13.47 -6.18 3.41
N ASN A 39 -12.37 -5.47 3.16
CA ASN A 39 -12.45 -4.14 2.57
C ASN A 39 -12.62 -4.25 1.05
N THR A 40 -13.75 -3.77 0.53
CA THR A 40 -14.10 -3.83 -0.90
C THR A 40 -14.33 -2.45 -1.53
N THR A 41 -13.99 -1.38 -0.80
CA THR A 41 -14.20 0.02 -1.22
C THR A 41 -12.88 0.77 -1.38
N GLY A 42 -12.93 1.96 -1.99
CA GLY A 42 -11.72 2.72 -2.31
C GLY A 42 -10.82 1.95 -3.28
N MET A 43 -9.53 1.87 -3.00
CA MET A 43 -8.59 1.18 -3.89
C MET A 43 -8.85 -0.33 -3.99
N TYR A 44 -9.44 -0.96 -2.97
CA TYR A 44 -9.82 -2.37 -3.00
C TYR A 44 -11.02 -2.66 -3.92
N SER A 45 -11.70 -1.62 -4.43
CA SER A 45 -12.73 -1.78 -5.47
C SER A 45 -12.17 -1.85 -6.89
N VAL A 46 -10.93 -1.38 -7.11
CA VAL A 46 -10.31 -1.34 -8.45
C VAL A 46 -9.22 -2.40 -8.63
N VAL A 47 -8.61 -2.87 -7.54
CA VAL A 47 -7.57 -3.89 -7.54
C VAL A 47 -7.56 -4.64 -6.20
N ARG A 48 -7.34 -5.95 -6.21
CA ARG A 48 -7.37 -6.80 -5.00
C ARG A 48 -6.16 -6.59 -4.10
N HIS A 49 -5.00 -6.36 -4.71
CA HIS A 49 -3.73 -6.17 -4.02
C HIS A 49 -3.18 -4.77 -4.20
N PRO A 50 -3.92 -3.76 -3.70
CA PRO A 50 -3.52 -2.40 -3.91
C PRO A 50 -2.10 -2.20 -3.36
N LEU A 51 -1.83 -2.55 -2.09
CA LEU A 51 -0.51 -2.32 -1.44
C LEU A 51 0.67 -2.81 -2.29
N TYR A 52 0.58 -4.01 -2.85
CA TYR A 52 1.63 -4.60 -3.69
C TYR A 52 1.81 -3.85 -5.00
N LEU A 53 0.72 -3.41 -5.65
CA LEU A 53 0.81 -2.52 -6.81
C LEU A 53 1.54 -1.21 -6.48
N GLY A 54 1.29 -0.63 -5.29
CA GLY A 54 1.98 0.57 -4.84
C GLY A 54 3.48 0.35 -4.65
N ASN A 55 3.85 -0.73 -3.94
CA ASN A 55 5.24 -1.12 -3.72
C ASN A 55 5.97 -1.43 -5.03
N PHE A 56 5.30 -2.08 -5.97
CA PHE A 56 5.84 -2.37 -7.30
C PHE A 56 6.23 -1.09 -8.03
N LEU A 57 5.32 -0.11 -8.12
CA LEU A 57 5.57 1.12 -8.87
C LEU A 57 6.70 1.95 -8.24
N ILE A 58 6.76 1.97 -6.91
CA ILE A 58 7.84 2.64 -6.18
C ILE A 58 9.19 2.00 -6.50
N ALA A 59 9.30 0.68 -6.34
CA ALA A 59 10.54 -0.03 -6.57
C ALA A 59 10.94 -0.04 -8.05
N LEU A 60 9.97 -0.15 -8.96
CA LEU A 60 10.18 -0.04 -10.40
C LEU A 60 10.79 1.32 -10.76
N GLY A 61 10.28 2.42 -10.19
CA GLY A 61 10.84 3.75 -10.43
C GLY A 61 12.31 3.87 -10.00
N ILE A 62 12.68 3.27 -8.86
CA ILE A 62 14.06 3.26 -8.36
C ILE A 62 14.96 2.42 -9.28
N VAL A 63 14.52 1.22 -9.65
CA VAL A 63 15.33 0.30 -10.48
C VAL A 63 15.46 0.79 -11.92
N ALA A 64 14.43 1.43 -12.47
CA ALA A 64 14.44 1.95 -13.83
C ALA A 64 15.24 3.25 -13.99
N GLN A 65 15.58 3.94 -12.90
CA GLN A 65 16.26 5.23 -12.93
C GLN A 65 17.58 5.21 -13.74
N PRO A 66 18.50 4.23 -13.56
CA PRO A 66 19.74 4.19 -14.32
C PRO A 66 19.56 3.86 -15.82
N GLY A 67 18.34 3.52 -16.25
CA GLY A 67 18.03 3.20 -17.64
C GLY A 67 18.44 1.81 -18.13
N ASP A 68 18.94 0.93 -17.25
CA ASP A 68 19.28 -0.44 -17.63
C ASP A 68 18.02 -1.32 -17.78
N LEU A 69 17.68 -1.64 -19.03
CA LEU A 69 16.53 -2.45 -19.39
C LEU A 69 16.65 -3.90 -18.91
N ILE A 70 17.88 -4.44 -18.80
CA ILE A 70 18.08 -5.83 -18.36
C ILE A 70 17.78 -5.92 -16.86
N THR A 71 18.37 -5.05 -16.04
CA THR A 71 18.08 -5.01 -14.60
C THR A 71 16.60 -4.70 -14.33
N THR A 72 16.01 -3.78 -15.09
CA THR A 72 14.57 -3.46 -14.97
C THR A 72 13.70 -4.67 -15.32
N GLY A 73 13.99 -5.37 -16.42
CA GLY A 73 13.27 -6.58 -16.82
C GLY A 73 13.42 -7.72 -15.81
N LEU A 74 14.62 -7.92 -15.27
CA LEU A 74 14.89 -8.91 -14.22
C LEU A 74 14.13 -8.58 -12.93
N PHE A 75 14.11 -7.31 -12.53
CA PHE A 75 13.33 -6.85 -11.39
C PHE A 75 11.84 -7.15 -11.58
N ILE A 76 11.26 -6.84 -12.74
CA ILE A 76 9.85 -7.13 -13.03
C ILE A 76 9.58 -8.64 -12.91
N ALA A 77 10.43 -9.47 -13.51
CA ALA A 77 10.27 -10.93 -13.47
C ALA A 77 10.34 -11.49 -12.04
N ILE A 78 11.34 -11.07 -11.26
CA ILE A 78 11.50 -11.49 -9.86
C ILE A 78 10.32 -11.00 -9.02
N PHE A 79 9.93 -9.73 -9.18
CA PHE A 79 8.81 -9.15 -8.44
C PHE A 79 7.52 -9.92 -8.72
N THR A 80 7.22 -10.20 -10.00
CA THR A 80 6.05 -10.98 -10.39
C THR A 80 6.04 -12.34 -9.70
N LEU A 81 7.12 -13.11 -9.81
CA LEU A 81 7.20 -14.45 -9.20
C LEU A 81 7.07 -14.41 -7.68
N TYR A 82 7.70 -13.45 -7.02
CA TYR A 82 7.68 -13.36 -5.57
C TYR A 82 6.31 -12.91 -5.04
N TYR A 83 5.77 -11.81 -5.57
CA TYR A 83 4.48 -11.28 -5.12
C TYR A 83 3.30 -12.15 -5.53
N GLU A 84 3.37 -12.85 -6.67
CA GLU A 84 2.34 -13.83 -7.05
C GLU A 84 2.13 -14.87 -5.94
N ARG A 85 3.21 -15.43 -5.39
CA ARG A 85 3.13 -16.45 -4.33
C ARG A 85 2.53 -15.90 -3.04
N ILE A 86 2.89 -14.67 -2.68
CA ILE A 86 2.34 -13.99 -1.50
C ILE A 86 0.84 -13.73 -1.71
N MET A 87 0.47 -13.18 -2.87
CA MET A 87 -0.93 -12.88 -3.21
C MET A 87 -1.80 -14.14 -3.17
N ILE A 88 -1.34 -15.26 -3.74
CA ILE A 88 -2.08 -16.53 -3.70
C ILE A 88 -2.31 -17.01 -2.26
N THR A 89 -1.28 -16.92 -1.42
CA THR A 89 -1.37 -17.35 -0.02
C THR A 89 -2.35 -16.48 0.77
N GLU A 90 -2.27 -15.16 0.57
CA GLU A 90 -3.17 -14.19 1.20
C GLU A 90 -4.62 -14.39 0.73
N GLU A 91 -4.84 -14.61 -0.57
CA GLU A 91 -6.16 -14.89 -1.11
C GLU A 91 -6.75 -16.21 -0.59
N ALA A 92 -5.93 -17.25 -0.41
CA ALA A 92 -6.38 -18.50 0.19
C ALA A 92 -6.83 -18.32 1.65
N PHE A 93 -6.09 -17.51 2.41
CA PHE A 93 -6.48 -17.14 3.77
C PHE A 93 -7.80 -16.35 3.77
N LEU A 94 -7.92 -15.33 2.92
CA LEU A 94 -9.14 -14.51 2.83
C LEU A 94 -10.36 -15.31 2.35
N ALA A 95 -10.15 -16.27 1.45
CA ALA A 95 -11.20 -17.19 1.01
C ALA A 95 -11.71 -18.08 2.16
N THR A 96 -10.81 -18.47 3.08
CA THR A 96 -11.15 -19.27 4.26
C THR A 96 -11.94 -18.43 5.28
N GLU A 97 -11.53 -17.19 5.53
CA GLU A 97 -12.18 -16.32 6.52
C GLU A 97 -13.51 -15.72 6.04
N HIS A 98 -13.65 -15.42 4.74
CA HIS A 98 -14.79 -14.67 4.21
C HIS A 98 -15.65 -15.43 3.19
N GLY A 99 -15.29 -16.66 2.82
CA GLY A 99 -16.10 -17.56 1.99
C GLY A 99 -16.64 -16.91 0.70
N GLU A 100 -17.96 -16.97 0.52
CA GLU A 100 -18.64 -16.44 -0.67
C GLU A 100 -18.47 -14.93 -0.88
N VAL A 101 -18.35 -14.16 0.20
CA VAL A 101 -18.16 -12.70 0.12
C VAL A 101 -16.84 -12.39 -0.57
N PHE A 102 -15.77 -13.12 -0.23
CA PHE A 102 -14.49 -12.99 -0.92
C PHE A 102 -14.57 -13.47 -2.37
N GLN A 103 -15.21 -14.60 -2.65
CA GLN A 103 -15.31 -15.14 -4.02
C GLN A 103 -16.09 -14.21 -4.96
N SER A 104 -17.19 -13.64 -4.49
CA SER A 104 -18.02 -12.72 -5.30
C SER A 104 -17.28 -11.42 -5.62
N TRP A 105 -16.57 -10.86 -4.65
CA TRP A 105 -15.74 -9.66 -4.83
C TRP A 105 -14.52 -9.94 -5.72
N SER A 106 -13.84 -11.07 -5.51
CA SER A 106 -12.59 -11.38 -6.21
C SER A 106 -12.78 -11.69 -7.69
N LYS A 107 -13.92 -12.30 -8.07
CA LYS A 107 -14.30 -12.50 -9.47
C LYS A 107 -14.46 -11.20 -10.25
N GLN A 108 -14.87 -10.12 -9.57
CA GLN A 108 -15.14 -8.83 -10.21
C GLN A 108 -13.91 -7.93 -10.23
N THR A 109 -12.98 -8.11 -9.28
CA THR A 109 -11.86 -7.19 -9.03
C THR A 109 -10.54 -7.82 -9.49
N PRO A 110 -9.77 -7.17 -10.38
CA PRO A 110 -8.52 -7.73 -10.88
C PRO A 110 -7.46 -7.85 -9.77
N ALA A 111 -6.55 -8.82 -9.91
CA ALA A 111 -5.50 -9.09 -8.91
C ALA A 111 -4.53 -7.90 -8.75
N PHE A 112 -4.00 -7.39 -9.86
CA PHE A 112 -2.85 -6.48 -9.86
C PHE A 112 -2.99 -5.29 -10.82
N VAL A 113 -3.53 -5.49 -12.02
CA VAL A 113 -3.77 -4.38 -12.97
C VAL A 113 -5.09 -3.69 -12.61
N PRO A 114 -5.09 -2.41 -12.24
CA PRO A 114 -6.28 -1.74 -11.70
C PRO A 114 -7.33 -1.48 -12.78
N ARG A 115 -8.60 -1.73 -12.44
CA ARG A 115 -9.76 -1.38 -13.27
C ARG A 115 -10.48 -0.16 -12.67
N TRP A 116 -10.04 1.03 -13.07
CA TRP A 116 -10.51 2.31 -12.53
C TRP A 116 -12.02 2.54 -12.66
N SER A 117 -12.67 1.96 -13.67
CA SER A 117 -14.13 2.06 -13.85
C SER A 117 -14.94 1.42 -12.72
N GLN A 118 -14.32 0.60 -11.86
CA GLN A 118 -14.99 -0.05 -10.73
C GLN A 118 -14.85 0.74 -9.41
N TYR A 119 -14.28 1.95 -9.43
CA TYR A 119 -14.04 2.71 -8.22
C TYR A 119 -15.33 2.99 -7.43
N ARG A 120 -15.39 2.50 -6.19
CA ARG A 120 -16.46 2.74 -5.22
C ARG A 120 -15.94 3.61 -4.08
N GLN A 121 -16.63 4.71 -3.81
CA GLN A 121 -16.24 5.60 -2.72
C GLN A 121 -16.33 4.88 -1.36
N PRO A 122 -15.30 4.98 -0.51
CA PRO A 122 -15.36 4.46 0.85
C PRO A 122 -16.35 5.24 1.70
N GLY A 123 -17.15 4.53 2.52
CA GLY A 123 -18.14 5.14 3.41
C GLY A 123 -17.57 5.80 4.66
N ARG A 124 -16.24 5.83 4.83
CA ARG A 124 -15.55 6.44 5.99
C ARG A 124 -14.74 7.65 5.53
N PRO A 125 -14.59 8.69 6.37
CA PRO A 125 -13.75 9.83 6.04
C PRO A 125 -12.26 9.44 6.06
N LEU A 126 -11.45 10.12 5.25
CA LEU A 126 -10.04 9.83 5.10
C LEU A 126 -9.25 10.22 6.36
N ASN A 127 -8.60 9.26 7.00
CA ASN A 127 -7.75 9.51 8.17
C ASN A 127 -6.31 9.88 7.75
N TRP A 128 -6.07 11.18 7.53
CA TRP A 128 -4.76 11.73 7.17
C TRP A 128 -3.66 11.43 8.19
N ALA A 129 -3.98 11.45 9.49
CA ALA A 129 -3.02 11.17 10.55
C ALA A 129 -2.46 9.75 10.46
N ARG A 130 -3.32 8.77 10.14
CA ARG A 130 -2.93 7.37 9.93
C ARG A 130 -2.02 7.26 8.70
N ILE A 131 -2.36 7.91 7.60
CA ILE A 131 -1.55 7.90 6.37
C ILE A 131 -0.13 8.40 6.65
N VAL A 132 0.02 9.60 7.20
CA VAL A 132 1.33 10.23 7.41
C VAL A 132 2.21 9.40 8.34
N ARG A 133 1.62 8.76 9.36
CA ARG A 133 2.33 7.92 10.32
C ARG A 133 2.84 6.59 9.75
N HIS A 134 2.05 5.98 8.87
CA HIS A 134 2.38 4.69 8.29
C HIS A 134 3.25 4.82 7.05
N GLU A 135 3.03 5.86 6.24
CA GLU A 135 3.70 6.05 4.95
C GLU A 135 4.89 7.00 4.99
N GLY A 136 5.03 7.82 6.04
CA GLY A 136 6.14 8.79 6.14
C GLY A 136 7.53 8.17 6.08
N ALA A 137 7.70 6.94 6.61
CA ALA A 137 8.96 6.21 6.49
C ALA A 137 9.20 5.67 5.08
N ALA A 138 8.15 5.20 4.39
CA ALA A 138 8.26 4.73 3.01
C ALA A 138 8.62 5.89 2.07
N VAL A 139 7.94 7.02 2.19
CA VAL A 139 8.25 8.25 1.42
C VAL A 139 9.69 8.69 1.63
N ALA A 140 10.19 8.63 2.86
CA ALA A 140 11.58 8.96 3.15
C ALA A 140 12.56 8.03 2.45
N VAL A 141 12.35 6.71 2.54
CA VAL A 141 13.19 5.71 1.86
C VAL A 141 13.23 5.99 0.36
N ILE A 142 12.09 6.29 -0.26
CA ILE A 142 12.02 6.65 -1.68
C ILE A 142 12.91 7.86 -1.97
N CYS A 143 12.69 8.98 -1.27
CA CYS A 143 13.48 10.20 -1.49
C CYS A 143 14.98 9.97 -1.28
N PHE A 144 15.37 9.18 -0.27
CA PHE A 144 16.77 8.83 -0.03
C PHE A 144 17.34 7.93 -1.13
N SER A 145 16.61 6.90 -1.56
CA SER A 145 17.06 6.00 -2.63
C SER A 145 17.33 6.74 -3.93
N PHE A 146 16.40 7.60 -4.37
CA PHE A 146 16.59 8.44 -5.56
C PHE A 146 17.76 9.41 -5.41
N GLY A 147 17.91 10.05 -4.25
CA GLY A 147 19.02 10.97 -3.98
C GLY A 147 20.40 10.30 -3.92
N LEU A 148 20.48 9.07 -3.41
CA LEU A 148 21.73 8.29 -3.39
C LEU A 148 22.14 7.83 -4.79
N LEU A 149 21.18 7.43 -5.62
CA LEU A 149 21.45 7.05 -7.01
C LEU A 149 21.98 8.24 -7.81
N GLU A 150 21.37 9.42 -7.67
CA GLU A 150 21.88 10.65 -8.30
C GLU A 150 23.31 10.98 -7.84
N LEU A 151 23.60 10.85 -6.54
CA LEU A 151 24.94 11.11 -6.02
C LEU A 151 25.97 10.11 -6.55
N GLY A 152 25.58 8.84 -6.71
CA GLY A 152 26.41 7.80 -7.31
C GLY A 152 26.74 8.10 -8.77
N GLU A 153 25.72 8.44 -9.58
CA GLU A 153 25.91 8.84 -10.97
C GLU A 153 26.81 10.07 -11.10
N HIS A 154 26.67 11.05 -10.18
CA HIS A 154 27.51 12.25 -10.11
C HIS A 154 28.97 11.96 -9.72
N ALA A 155 29.20 10.99 -8.83
CA ALA A 155 30.54 10.61 -8.41
C ALA A 155 31.33 9.91 -9.52
N GLU A 156 30.62 9.17 -10.39
CA GLU A 156 31.22 8.44 -11.52
C GLU A 156 31.34 9.30 -12.78
N ASN A 157 30.35 10.15 -13.04
CA ASN A 157 30.32 11.05 -14.18
C ASN A 157 30.30 12.48 -13.64
N VAL A 158 31.31 13.31 -13.96
CA VAL A 158 31.42 14.74 -13.59
C VAL A 158 30.30 15.60 -14.24
N ALA A 159 29.05 15.17 -14.13
CA ALA A 159 27.84 15.79 -14.62
C ALA A 159 27.36 16.74 -13.54
N THR A 160 27.08 18.01 -13.81
CA THR A 160 26.58 18.94 -12.78
C THR A 160 25.30 18.42 -12.13
N LEU A 161 25.25 18.34 -10.79
CA LEU A 161 24.02 18.01 -10.05
C LEU A 161 22.87 18.86 -10.57
N GLU A 162 21.80 18.23 -11.06
CA GLU A 162 20.66 18.99 -11.55
C GLU A 162 20.04 19.80 -10.38
N PRO A 163 19.76 21.11 -10.54
CA PRO A 163 19.38 22.00 -9.43
C PRO A 163 18.14 21.58 -8.62
N TRP A 164 17.29 20.68 -9.14
CA TRP A 164 16.04 20.25 -8.51
C TRP A 164 16.19 19.06 -7.55
N TRP A 165 17.32 18.34 -7.58
CA TRP A 165 17.54 17.20 -6.69
C TRP A 165 17.73 17.56 -5.22
N PRO A 166 18.55 18.59 -4.85
CA PRO A 166 18.70 18.96 -3.45
C PRO A 166 17.38 19.39 -2.79
N PRO A 167 16.51 20.21 -3.41
CA PRO A 167 15.19 20.50 -2.87
C PRO A 167 14.29 19.26 -2.67
N LEU A 168 14.34 18.27 -3.58
CA LEU A 168 13.58 17.03 -3.46
C LEU A 168 14.05 16.18 -2.27
N VAL A 169 15.36 16.04 -2.07
CA VAL A 169 15.93 15.32 -0.94
C VAL A 169 15.61 16.03 0.38
N ILE A 170 15.75 17.36 0.43
CA ILE A 170 15.38 18.17 1.61
C ILE A 170 13.89 18.02 1.94
N THR A 171 13.02 18.03 0.93
CA THR A 171 11.57 17.81 1.10
C THR A 171 11.29 16.42 1.67
N GLY A 172 11.98 15.38 1.17
CA GLY A 172 11.88 14.02 1.69
C GLY A 172 12.31 13.90 3.15
N ILE A 173 13.44 14.51 3.52
CA ILE A 173 13.92 14.56 4.91
C ILE A 173 12.93 15.31 5.80
N GLY A 174 12.37 16.43 5.32
CA GLY A 174 11.37 17.21 6.03
C GLY A 174 10.08 16.40 6.30
N LEU A 175 9.57 15.69 5.29
CA LEU A 175 8.41 14.80 5.44
C LEU A 175 8.68 13.64 6.39
N PHE A 176 9.88 13.05 6.35
CA PHE A 176 10.28 12.01 7.29
C PHE A 176 10.29 12.51 8.74
N ALA A 177 10.95 13.66 8.98
CA ALA A 177 11.03 14.29 10.28
C ALA A 177 9.62 14.65 10.80
N LEU A 178 8.77 15.20 9.93
CA LEU A 178 7.38 15.50 10.23
C LEU A 178 6.61 14.23 10.61
N GLY A 179 6.73 13.13 9.86
CA GLY A 179 6.11 11.84 10.17
C GLY A 179 6.59 11.23 11.49
N ARG A 180 7.89 11.36 11.80
CA ARG A 180 8.49 10.91 13.07
C ARG A 180 8.06 11.75 14.26
N VAL A 181 7.95 13.07 14.09
CA VAL A 181 7.51 13.99 15.15
C VAL A 181 6.02 13.81 15.41
N THR A 182 5.18 13.84 14.38
CA THR A 182 3.72 13.63 14.51
C THR A 182 3.37 12.26 15.12
N ARG A 183 4.23 11.25 14.95
CA ARG A 183 4.13 9.97 15.68
C ARG A 183 4.10 10.14 17.20
N ARG A 184 4.81 11.12 17.77
CA ARG A 184 4.90 11.35 19.21
C ARG A 184 3.66 12.03 19.80
N TRP A 185 2.90 12.78 19.00
CA TRP A 185 1.83 13.67 19.49
C TRP A 185 0.42 13.13 19.26
N ILE A 186 0.22 12.28 18.25
CA ILE A 186 -1.11 11.77 17.92
C ILE A 186 -1.36 10.47 18.71
N LYS A 187 -1.93 10.57 19.92
CA LYS A 187 -2.47 9.39 20.62
C LYS A 187 -3.72 8.92 19.86
N GLU A 188 -3.83 7.65 19.54
CA GLU A 188 -5.06 7.14 18.95
C GLU A 188 -6.19 7.29 19.98
N PRO A 189 -7.40 7.75 19.60
CA PRO A 189 -8.57 7.36 20.37
C PRO A 189 -8.63 5.83 20.30
N ILE A 190 -8.45 5.16 21.43
CA ILE A 190 -8.76 3.75 21.58
C ILE A 190 -10.25 3.65 21.24
N TYR A 191 -10.59 3.08 20.09
CA TYR A 191 -11.98 2.77 19.78
C TYR A 191 -12.41 1.69 20.77
N VAL A 192 -13.11 2.10 21.83
CA VAL A 192 -13.80 1.18 22.73
C VAL A 192 -14.94 0.57 21.94
N VAL A 193 -14.90 -0.75 21.79
CA VAL A 193 -15.99 -1.52 21.17
C VAL A 193 -17.15 -1.50 22.17
N GLU A 194 -18.24 -0.81 21.85
CA GLU A 194 -19.51 -1.11 22.51
C GLU A 194 -19.92 -2.53 22.09
N PRO A 195 -20.19 -3.45 23.03
CA PRO A 195 -20.67 -4.78 22.67
C PRO A 195 -21.97 -4.62 21.88
N ASP A 196 -21.98 -5.22 20.70
CA ASP A 196 -23.10 -5.20 19.78
C ASP A 196 -24.36 -5.72 20.50
N SER A 197 -25.38 -4.87 20.65
CA SER A 197 -26.63 -5.20 21.36
C SER A 197 -27.45 -6.27 20.64
N THR A 198 -26.98 -6.77 19.50
CA THR A 198 -27.58 -7.87 18.73
C THR A 198 -26.95 -9.25 18.96
N SER A 199 -25.92 -9.40 19.82
CA SER A 199 -25.32 -10.71 20.09
C SER A 199 -26.05 -11.57 21.14
N ASP A 200 -27.19 -11.14 21.67
CA ASP A 200 -27.96 -11.84 22.71
C ASP A 200 -28.97 -12.87 22.17
N SER A 201 -28.85 -13.25 20.89
CA SER A 201 -29.66 -14.36 20.37
C SER A 201 -29.11 -15.69 20.92
N PRO A 202 -29.89 -16.46 21.70
CA PRO A 202 -29.42 -17.71 22.27
C PRO A 202 -29.06 -18.70 21.15
N PRO A 203 -28.02 -19.53 21.35
CA PRO A 203 -27.59 -20.49 20.35
C PRO A 203 -28.75 -21.45 20.00
N PRO A 204 -28.91 -21.84 18.72
CA PRO A 204 -29.95 -22.78 18.32
C PRO A 204 -29.77 -24.09 19.08
N SER A 205 -30.86 -24.56 19.71
CA SER A 205 -30.90 -25.82 20.44
C SER A 205 -30.47 -26.94 19.48
N LYS A 206 -29.43 -27.69 19.83
CA LYS A 206 -29.06 -28.90 19.12
C LYS A 206 -30.25 -29.86 19.15
N SER A 207 -30.88 -30.10 17.99
CA SER A 207 -31.81 -31.22 17.82
C SER A 207 -31.00 -32.50 17.97
N THR A 208 -31.23 -33.22 19.06
CA THR A 208 -30.84 -34.62 19.19
C THR A 208 -31.83 -35.44 18.37
N ASP A 209 -31.37 -35.99 17.25
CA ASP A 209 -31.91 -37.19 16.62
C ASP A 209 -30.73 -38.12 16.32
#